data_AF-A0A6I9MT16-F1
#
_entry.id   AF-A0A6I9MT16-F1
#
_cell.length_a   1.000
_cell.length_b   1.000
_cell.length_c   1.000
_cell.angle_alpha   90.00
_cell.angle_beta   90.00
_cell.angle_gamma   90.00
#
_symmetry.space_group_name_H-M   'P 1'
#
loop_
_entity.id
_entity.type
_entity.pdbx_description
1 polymer ?
#
loop_
_entity_poly.entity_id
_entity_poly.type
_entity_poly.pdbx_seq_one_letter_code
_entity_poly.pdbx_strand_id
1 'polypeptide(L)'
;FQTGMVGYPEALTDPSYHCQLLTLTYPLVGNYGVPKDEEGEFGLSKWFESSKIHAAALIIGELSDSPSHWSSVKSLDQWLKEQGIPGIQGIDTRRLTKKIREKGTMLGKLVVDGIPEDSIPFDNPDKRNLVQEVSMK
;
A
#
# COMPACT_ATOMS: atom_id res chain seq x y z
N PHE A 1 5.78 3.57 7.86
CA PHE A 1 5.27 4.79 7.20
C PHE A 1 6.28 5.24 6.17
N GLN A 2 5.86 5.91 5.10
CA GLN A 2 6.73 6.40 4.05
C GLN A 2 6.53 7.91 3.84
N THR A 3 7.65 8.62 3.70
CA THR A 3 7.67 10.09 3.54
C THR A 3 7.67 10.56 2.08
N GLY A 4 7.61 9.62 1.14
CA GLY A 4 7.49 9.92 -0.29
C GLY A 4 6.20 10.67 -0.57
N MET A 5 6.31 11.76 -1.34
CA MET A 5 5.15 12.57 -1.76
C MET A 5 4.53 12.09 -3.07
N VAL A 6 5.30 11.33 -3.85
CA VAL A 6 4.94 10.79 -5.16
C VAL A 6 5.42 9.34 -5.22
N GLY A 7 4.98 8.61 -6.24
CA GLY A 7 5.38 7.24 -6.49
C GLY A 7 4.57 6.21 -5.68
N TYR A 8 3.29 6.48 -5.40
CA TYR A 8 2.47 5.51 -4.64
C TYR A 8 2.21 4.19 -5.38
N PRO A 9 2.07 4.12 -6.72
CA PRO A 9 1.97 2.82 -7.40
C PRO A 9 3.24 2.00 -7.26
N GLU A 10 4.40 2.62 -7.48
CA GLU A 10 5.73 2.02 -7.35
C GLU A 10 5.96 1.52 -5.92
N ALA A 11 5.64 2.37 -4.94
CA ALA A 11 5.74 2.02 -3.51
C ALA A 11 4.82 0.87 -3.12
N LEU A 12 3.61 0.78 -3.66
CA LEU A 12 2.69 -0.33 -3.36
C LEU A 12 3.18 -1.65 -3.95
N THR A 13 3.91 -1.60 -5.06
CA THR A 13 4.49 -2.77 -5.73
C THR A 13 5.87 -3.16 -5.22
N ASP A 14 6.49 -2.40 -4.32
CA ASP A 14 7.78 -2.74 -3.75
C ASP A 14 7.68 -4.00 -2.84
N PRO A 15 8.40 -5.10 -3.15
CA PRO A 15 8.41 -6.33 -2.35
C PRO A 15 8.79 -6.14 -0.89
N SER A 16 9.50 -5.06 -0.55
CA SER A 16 9.93 -4.72 0.80
C SER A 16 8.76 -4.44 1.74
N TYR A 17 7.59 -4.06 1.22
CA TYR A 17 6.38 -3.83 2.01
C TYR A 17 5.51 -5.07 2.18
N HIS A 18 5.98 -6.25 1.78
CA HIS A 18 5.25 -7.50 1.97
C HIS A 18 4.84 -7.69 3.45
N CYS A 19 3.57 -7.96 3.67
CA CYS A 19 2.94 -8.07 5.00
C CYS A 19 2.97 -6.77 5.86
N GLN A 20 3.25 -5.60 5.29
CA GLN A 20 3.27 -4.33 6.02
C GLN A 20 2.05 -3.45 5.71
N LEU A 21 1.60 -2.70 6.73
CA LEU A 21 0.59 -1.66 6.61
C LEU A 21 1.25 -0.35 6.17
N LEU A 22 1.10 0.02 4.91
CA LEU A 22 1.75 1.19 4.35
C LEU A 22 0.97 2.46 4.69
N THR A 23 1.53 3.29 5.56
CA THR A 23 1.01 4.65 5.84
C THR A 23 1.78 5.68 5.02
N LEU A 24 1.08 6.40 4.14
CA LEU A 24 1.65 7.51 3.39
C LEU A 24 1.51 8.81 4.17
N THR A 25 2.59 9.59 4.28
CA THR A 25 2.54 10.86 5.00
C THR A 25 1.94 11.99 4.16
N TYR A 26 1.97 11.87 2.83
CA TYR A 26 1.36 12.87 1.96
C TYR A 26 -0.17 12.73 2.03
N PRO A 27 -0.91 13.82 2.32
CA PRO A 27 -2.34 13.71 2.64
C PRO A 27 -3.20 13.35 1.44
N LEU A 28 -2.86 13.81 0.24
CA LEU A 28 -3.67 13.63 -0.97
C LEU A 28 -3.09 12.53 -1.84
N VAL A 29 -3.73 11.37 -1.90
CA VAL A 29 -3.20 10.20 -2.64
C VAL A 29 -4.18 9.79 -3.73
N GLY A 30 -3.67 9.31 -4.87
CA GLY A 30 -4.50 8.89 -6.01
C GLY A 30 -4.70 9.96 -7.09
N ASN A 31 -4.06 11.13 -6.95
CA ASN A 31 -4.21 12.28 -7.86
C ASN A 31 -3.82 12.00 -9.31
N TYR A 32 -2.88 11.10 -9.58
CA TYR A 32 -2.51 10.69 -10.94
C TYR A 32 -3.05 9.30 -11.33
N GLY A 33 -3.89 8.71 -10.49
CA GLY A 33 -4.44 7.36 -10.64
C GLY A 33 -3.36 6.30 -10.78
N VAL A 34 -3.65 5.25 -11.54
CA VAL A 34 -2.76 4.10 -11.74
C VAL A 34 -2.56 3.86 -13.24
N PRO A 35 -1.32 3.72 -13.72
CA PRO A 35 -1.05 3.39 -15.11
C PRO A 35 -1.48 1.96 -15.43
N LYS A 36 -1.67 1.68 -16.72
CA LYS A 36 -1.88 0.29 -17.17
C LYS A 36 -0.54 -0.45 -17.10
N ASP A 37 -0.57 -1.69 -16.61
CA ASP A 37 0.60 -2.56 -16.67
C ASP A 37 0.96 -2.83 -18.14
N GLU A 38 2.15 -2.40 -18.53
CA GLU A 38 2.71 -2.58 -19.86
C GLU A 38 4.03 -3.30 -19.71
N GLU A 39 4.28 -4.31 -20.56
CA GLU A 39 5.59 -4.93 -20.62
C GLU A 39 6.62 -3.90 -21.15
N GLY A 40 7.64 -3.68 -20.35
CA GLY A 40 8.81 -2.89 -20.69
C GLY A 40 9.85 -3.71 -21.46
N GLU A 41 10.93 -3.03 -21.81
CA GLU A 41 12.14 -3.71 -22.31
C GLU A 41 12.62 -4.66 -21.20
N PHE A 42 12.96 -5.90 -21.56
CA PHE A 42 13.31 -7.01 -20.64
C PHE A 42 12.15 -7.83 -20.05
N GLY A 43 10.89 -7.62 -20.46
CA GLY A 43 9.76 -8.43 -19.98
C GLY A 43 9.39 -8.16 -18.52
N LEU A 44 9.83 -7.01 -18.01
CA LEU A 44 9.47 -6.47 -16.69
C LEU A 44 8.34 -5.45 -16.87
N SER A 45 7.60 -5.15 -15.81
CA SER A 45 6.63 -4.06 -15.87
C SER A 45 7.36 -2.74 -16.15
N LYS A 46 6.81 -1.94 -17.06
CA LYS A 46 7.31 -0.60 -17.38
C LYS A 46 7.02 0.42 -16.29
N TRP A 47 5.99 0.19 -15.49
CA TRP A 47 5.44 1.19 -14.56
C TRP A 47 5.46 0.74 -13.09
N PHE A 48 5.66 -0.54 -12.83
CA PHE A 48 5.61 -1.12 -11.49
C PHE A 48 6.95 -1.76 -11.11
N GLU A 49 7.27 -1.75 -9.81
CA GLU A 49 8.50 -2.35 -9.26
C GLU A 49 8.40 -3.88 -9.14
N SER A 50 7.19 -4.43 -9.23
CA SER A 50 6.94 -5.87 -9.23
C SER A 50 5.62 -6.23 -9.92
N SER A 51 5.32 -7.52 -10.00
CA SER A 51 4.12 -8.06 -10.64
C SER A 51 2.81 -7.88 -9.86
N LYS A 52 2.86 -7.41 -8.60
CA LYS A 52 1.66 -7.25 -7.76
C LYS A 52 1.86 -6.22 -6.66
N ILE A 53 0.76 -5.82 -6.02
CA ILE A 53 0.84 -5.06 -4.77
C ILE A 53 1.36 -5.99 -3.67
N HIS A 54 2.41 -5.58 -2.97
CA HIS A 54 2.99 -6.32 -1.85
C HIS A 54 2.53 -5.77 -0.50
N ALA A 55 2.21 -4.48 -0.42
CA ALA A 55 1.67 -3.89 0.80
C ALA A 55 0.39 -4.61 1.24
N ALA A 56 0.30 -4.96 2.52
CA ALA A 56 -0.86 -5.68 3.06
C ALA A 56 -2.11 -4.79 3.18
N ALA A 57 -1.92 -3.49 3.42
CA ALA A 57 -2.97 -2.50 3.33
C ALA A 57 -2.39 -1.10 3.12
N LEU A 58 -3.23 -0.20 2.63
CA LEU A 58 -2.90 1.21 2.44
C LEU A 58 -3.65 2.11 3.44
N ILE A 59 -2.93 3.01 4.09
CA ILE A 59 -3.48 4.01 5.03
C ILE A 59 -3.13 5.41 4.51
N ILE A 60 -4.16 6.19 4.19
CA ILE A 60 -4.02 7.54 3.63
C ILE A 60 -4.86 8.57 4.38
N GLY A 61 -4.54 9.85 4.15
CA GLY A 61 -5.33 10.97 4.64
C GLY A 61 -6.61 11.12 3.84
N GLU A 62 -6.49 11.35 2.55
CA GLU A 62 -7.60 11.62 1.64
C GLU A 62 -7.31 11.00 0.27
N LEU A 63 -8.32 10.34 -0.29
CA LEU A 63 -8.27 9.78 -1.63
C LEU A 63 -8.75 10.82 -2.64
N SER A 64 -8.02 10.97 -3.75
CA SER A 64 -8.50 11.71 -4.91
C SER A 64 -9.43 10.83 -5.75
N ASP A 65 -10.71 11.17 -5.79
CA ASP A 65 -11.72 10.44 -6.56
C ASP A 65 -11.56 10.62 -8.08
N SER A 66 -10.98 11.75 -8.49
CA SER A 66 -10.83 12.14 -9.90
C SER A 66 -9.35 12.24 -10.28
N PRO A 67 -8.69 11.11 -10.61
CA PRO A 67 -7.31 11.13 -11.06
C PRO A 67 -7.18 11.86 -12.40
N SER A 68 -6.12 12.65 -12.56
CA SER A 68 -5.83 13.37 -13.79
C SER A 68 -4.35 13.28 -14.14
N HIS A 69 -4.01 12.32 -14.99
CA HIS A 69 -2.66 12.15 -15.54
C HIS A 69 -2.73 11.47 -16.90
N TRP A 70 -1.81 11.80 -17.81
CA TRP A 70 -1.83 11.29 -19.19
C TRP A 70 -1.71 9.77 -19.30
N SER A 71 -1.03 9.14 -18.33
CA SER A 71 -0.89 7.68 -18.25
C SER A 71 -1.93 7.01 -17.36
N SER A 72 -2.86 7.76 -16.77
CA SER A 72 -3.86 7.23 -15.84
C SER A 72 -4.90 6.39 -16.59
N VAL A 73 -5.07 5.13 -16.17
CA VAL A 73 -6.07 4.22 -16.77
C VAL A 73 -7.13 3.80 -15.76
N LYS A 74 -6.78 3.78 -14.46
CA LYS A 74 -7.70 3.41 -13.37
C LYS A 74 -7.51 4.32 -12.16
N SER A 75 -8.54 4.40 -11.31
CA SER A 75 -8.39 5.02 -9.99
C SER A 75 -7.62 4.10 -9.04
N LEU A 76 -7.03 4.70 -8.00
CA LEU A 76 -6.33 3.95 -6.97
C LEU A 76 -7.28 2.99 -6.22
N ASP A 77 -8.50 3.42 -5.94
CA ASP A 77 -9.54 2.57 -5.31
C ASP A 77 -9.89 1.35 -6.18
N GLN A 78 -10.06 1.54 -7.49
CA GLN A 78 -10.34 0.44 -8.40
C GLN A 78 -9.19 -0.57 -8.41
N TRP A 79 -7.95 -0.08 -8.47
CA TRP A 79 -6.78 -0.95 -8.49
C TRP A 79 -6.62 -1.77 -7.20
N LEU A 80 -6.83 -1.14 -6.04
CA LEU A 80 -6.81 -1.85 -4.74
C LEU A 80 -7.89 -2.93 -4.67
N LYS A 81 -9.11 -2.65 -5.14
CA LYS A 81 -10.21 -3.63 -5.18
C LYS A 81 -9.89 -4.81 -6.10
N GLU A 82 -9.31 -4.56 -7.28
CA GLU A 82 -8.92 -5.61 -8.23
C GLU A 82 -7.85 -6.55 -7.66
N GLN A 83 -6.91 -6.02 -6.87
CA GLN A 83 -5.85 -6.80 -6.22
C GLN A 83 -6.26 -7.38 -4.86
N GLY A 84 -7.46 -7.06 -4.37
CA GLY A 84 -7.96 -7.51 -3.07
C GLY A 84 -7.22 -6.90 -1.88
N ILE A 85 -6.66 -5.70 -2.03
CA ILE A 85 -5.86 -5.04 -0.99
C ILE A 85 -6.75 -4.05 -0.21
N PRO A 86 -6.88 -4.19 1.12
CA PRO A 86 -7.66 -3.26 1.92
C PRO A 86 -7.00 -1.87 1.99
N GLY A 87 -7.82 -0.84 2.03
CA GLY A 87 -7.40 0.55 2.19
C GLY A 87 -8.31 1.31 3.16
N ILE A 88 -7.74 2.28 3.87
CA ILE A 88 -8.50 3.21 4.72
C ILE A 88 -8.05 4.65 4.46
N GLN A 89 -9.04 5.53 4.37
CA GLN A 89 -8.85 6.97 4.25
C GLN A 89 -9.52 7.71 5.42
N GLY A 90 -9.26 9.02 5.55
CA GLY A 90 -9.75 9.86 6.64
C GLY A 90 -8.95 9.72 7.93
N ILE A 91 -7.77 9.11 7.88
CA ILE A 91 -6.90 8.91 9.05
C ILE A 91 -5.92 10.08 9.15
N ASP A 92 -5.71 10.56 10.38
CA ASP A 92 -4.60 11.48 10.67
C ASP A 92 -3.27 10.72 10.59
N THR A 93 -2.75 10.61 9.35
CA THR A 93 -1.48 9.93 9.04
C THR A 93 -0.30 10.59 9.73
N ARG A 94 -0.37 11.89 10.03
CA ARG A 94 0.67 12.63 10.77
C ARG A 94 0.71 12.18 12.23
N ARG A 95 -0.44 12.07 12.90
CA ARG A 95 -0.51 11.53 14.27
C ARG A 95 -0.04 10.09 14.32
N LEU A 96 -0.45 9.26 13.36
CA LEU A 96 0.01 7.87 13.27
C LEU A 96 1.54 7.79 13.07
N THR A 97 2.08 8.62 12.18
CA THR A 97 3.53 8.69 11.91
C THR A 97 4.32 9.09 13.15
N LYS A 98 3.86 10.09 13.93
CA LYS A 98 4.51 10.47 15.20
C LYS A 98 4.55 9.29 16.17
N LYS A 99 3.42 8.60 16.33
CA LYS A 99 3.30 7.44 17.23
C LYS A 99 4.26 6.31 16.84
N ILE A 100 4.37 5.99 15.54
CA ILE A 100 5.29 4.97 15.03
C ILE A 100 6.75 5.44 15.22
N ARG A 101 7.05 6.71 14.98
CA ARG A 101 8.41 7.26 15.15
C ARG A 101 8.90 7.20 16.61
N GLU A 102 8.01 7.41 17.57
CA GLU A 102 8.34 7.37 19.00
C GLU A 102 8.49 5.94 19.53
N LYS A 103 7.67 4.99 19.05
CA LYS A 103 7.60 3.62 19.59
C LYS A 103 8.41 2.60 18.78
N GLY A 104 8.88 2.95 17.59
CA GLY A 104 9.50 2.02 16.66
C GLY A 104 8.46 1.21 15.87
N THR A 105 8.89 0.09 15.29
CA THR A 105 8.00 -0.80 14.52
C THR A 105 6.87 -1.30 15.41
N MET A 106 5.64 -1.11 14.94
CA MET A 106 4.42 -1.50 15.66
C MET A 106 3.61 -2.48 14.83
N LEU A 107 3.05 -3.48 15.50
CA LEU A 107 2.02 -4.32 14.92
C LEU A 107 0.70 -3.53 14.82
N GLY A 108 -0.01 -3.74 13.72
CA GLY A 108 -1.31 -3.14 13.46
C GLY A 108 -2.20 -4.14 12.74
N LYS A 109 -3.50 -3.90 12.79
CA LYS A 109 -4.49 -4.62 11.98
C LYS A 109 -5.57 -3.65 11.54
N LEU A 110 -6.13 -3.90 10.37
CA LEU A 110 -7.27 -3.16 9.84
C LEU A 110 -8.48 -4.07 9.95
N VAL A 111 -9.47 -3.64 10.73
CA VAL A 111 -10.70 -4.40 10.99
C VAL A 111 -11.86 -3.62 10.40
N VAL A 112 -12.65 -4.27 9.55
CA VAL A 112 -13.86 -3.70 8.98
C VAL A 112 -14.97 -3.79 10.02
N ASP A 113 -15.80 -2.75 10.07
CA ASP A 113 -16.94 -2.72 10.97
C ASP A 113 -17.85 -3.95 10.78
N GLY A 114 -18.35 -4.50 11.88
CA GLY A 114 -19.10 -5.76 11.92
C GLY A 114 -18.25 -7.03 12.06
N ILE A 115 -16.93 -6.95 11.99
CA ILE A 115 -16.02 -8.07 12.32
C ILE A 115 -15.54 -7.92 13.77
N PRO A 116 -15.71 -8.93 14.64
CA PRO A 116 -15.18 -8.88 16.00
C PRO A 116 -13.67 -8.66 16.00
N GLU A 117 -13.17 -7.71 16.79
CA GLU A 117 -11.73 -7.43 16.83
C GLU A 117 -10.91 -8.68 17.18
N ASP A 118 -11.41 -9.49 18.11
CA ASP A 118 -10.76 -10.72 18.59
C ASP A 118 -10.71 -11.83 17.55
N SER A 119 -11.49 -11.76 16.46
CA SER A 119 -11.46 -12.77 15.42
C SER A 119 -10.22 -12.68 14.54
N ILE A 120 -9.51 -11.55 14.56
CA ILE A 120 -8.29 -11.33 13.77
C ILE A 120 -7.10 -11.20 14.74
N PRO A 121 -6.27 -12.24 14.89
CA PRO A 121 -5.08 -12.17 15.72
C PRO A 121 -4.03 -11.24 15.09
N PHE A 122 -3.14 -10.69 15.91
CA PHE A 122 -1.96 -10.01 15.39
C PHE A 122 -0.99 -11.03 14.80
N ASP A 123 -0.69 -10.90 13.51
CA ASP A 123 0.42 -11.61 12.86
C ASP A 123 1.69 -10.77 12.98
N ASN A 124 2.81 -11.41 13.34
CA ASN A 124 4.11 -10.75 13.36
C ASN A 124 4.95 -11.25 12.17
N PRO A 125 5.04 -10.47 11.08
CA PRO A 125 5.77 -10.87 9.88
C PRO A 125 7.29 -11.01 10.12
N ASP A 126 7.86 -10.36 11.15
CA ASP A 126 9.29 -10.46 11.48
C ASP A 126 9.71 -11.86 11.93
N LYS A 127 8.74 -12.72 12.29
CA LYS A 127 9.01 -14.12 12.66
C LYS A 127 9.09 -15.06 11.45
N ARG A 128 8.77 -14.57 10.26
CA ARG A 128 8.71 -15.35 9.01
C ARG A 128 9.87 -14.98 8.10
N ASN A 129 10.22 -15.89 7.20
CA ASN A 129 11.22 -15.62 6.17
C ASN A 129 10.56 -14.89 4.98
N LEU A 130 10.36 -13.57 5.12
CA LEU A 130 9.68 -12.77 4.09
C LEU A 130 10.42 -12.78 2.75
N VAL A 131 11.75 -12.88 2.77
CA VAL A 131 12.58 -12.97 1.54
C VAL A 131 12.18 -14.20 0.72
N GLN A 132 11.99 -15.34 1.37
CA GLN A 132 11.57 -16.58 0.69
C GLN A 132 10.15 -16.47 0.10
N GLU A 133 9.28 -15.66 0.70
CA GLU A 133 7.90 -15.49 0.24
C GLU A 133 7.78 -14.59 -1.01
N VAL A 134 8.70 -13.64 -1.17
CA VAL A 134 8.73 -12.71 -2.30
C VAL A 134 9.72 -13.13 -3.40
N SER A 135 10.64 -14.05 -3.11
CA SER A 135 11.58 -14.58 -4.10
C SER A 135 10.85 -15.34 -5.21
N MET A 136 11.39 -15.27 -6.43
CA MET A 136 10.95 -16.14 -7.52
C MET A 136 11.15 -17.61 -7.12
N LYS A 137 10.19 -18.46 -7.51
CA LYS A 137 10.19 -19.90 -7.25
C LYS A 137 10.87 -20.68 -8.37
#